data_AF-A0A962W875-F1
#
_entry.id   AF-A0A962W875-F1
#
_cell.length_a   1.000
_cell.length_b   1.000
_cell.length_c   1.000
_cell.angle_alpha   90.00
_cell.angle_beta   90.00
_cell.angle_gamma   90.00
#
_symmetry.space_group_name_H-M   'P 1'
#
loop_
_entity.id
_entity.type
_entity.pdbx_description
1 polymer ?
#
loop_
_entity_poly.entity_id
_entity_poly.type
_entity_poly.pdbx_seq_one_letter_code
_entity_poly.pdbx_strand_id
1 'polypeptide(L)'
;KLADAPDRHAYIAEPLHLGKEVSEMLRGALDAFARLDVQSAIEIIARDPEIDREFKSLNRLLISHIMEQPQRVKNMLRINSCARALERIGDHAVNLCEEVVYLVRGADVRHLSVEEIKQRYQPRA
;
A
#
# COMPACT_ATOMS: atom_id res chain seq x y z
N LYS A 1 -15.20 21.94 18.24
CA LYS A 1 -15.70 22.30 16.88
C LYS A 1 -14.50 22.38 15.96
N LEU A 2 -14.31 21.37 15.11
CA LEU A 2 -13.14 21.22 14.22
C LEU A 2 -13.24 22.11 12.96
N ALA A 3 -14.02 23.21 13.01
CA ALA A 3 -14.56 23.87 11.82
C ALA A 3 -13.57 24.80 11.08
N ASP A 4 -12.62 25.44 11.77
CA ASP A 4 -11.94 26.62 11.21
C ASP A 4 -10.40 26.53 11.23
N ALA A 5 -9.81 25.57 10.52
CA ALA A 5 -8.36 25.59 10.27
C ALA A 5 -8.08 25.50 8.76
N PRO A 6 -7.30 26.44 8.18
CA PRO A 6 -7.08 26.59 6.74
C PRO A 6 -6.33 25.43 6.06
N ASP A 7 -5.89 24.45 6.83
CA ASP A 7 -5.01 23.35 6.39
C ASP A 7 -5.72 21.98 6.38
N ARG A 8 -7.05 21.95 6.56
CA ARG A 8 -7.82 20.70 6.69
C ARG A 8 -7.73 19.75 5.49
N HIS A 9 -7.38 20.28 4.31
CA HIS A 9 -7.36 19.53 3.06
C HIS A 9 -6.16 18.59 2.95
N ALA A 10 -4.96 19.01 3.37
CA ALA A 10 -3.76 18.16 3.27
C ALA A 10 -3.82 16.96 4.23
N TYR A 11 -4.23 17.18 5.49
CA TYR A 11 -4.28 16.15 6.54
C TYR A 11 -5.22 14.98 6.27
N ILE A 12 -6.21 15.17 5.40
CA ILE A 12 -7.23 14.18 5.09
C ILE A 12 -7.02 13.62 3.69
N ALA A 13 -6.53 14.43 2.74
CA ALA A 13 -6.34 13.99 1.37
C ALA A 13 -5.34 12.85 1.25
N GLU A 14 -4.17 12.94 1.91
CA GLU A 14 -3.14 11.91 1.79
C GLU A 14 -3.58 10.54 2.38
N PRO A 15 -4.12 10.46 3.62
CA PRO A 15 -4.63 9.19 4.14
C PRO A 15 -5.79 8.61 3.32
N LEU A 16 -6.64 9.46 2.73
CA LEU A 16 -7.73 9.00 1.86
C LEU A 16 -7.20 8.43 0.54
N HIS A 17 -6.18 9.07 -0.04
CA HIS A 17 -5.54 8.58 -1.25
C HIS A 17 -4.88 7.23 -1.01
N LEU A 18 -4.07 7.11 0.05
CA LEU A 18 -3.46 5.84 0.46
C LEU A 18 -4.54 4.76 0.69
N GLY A 19 -5.65 5.12 1.35
CA GLY A 19 -6.76 4.21 1.57
C GLY A 19 -7.41 3.71 0.28
N LYS A 20 -7.50 4.56 -0.75
CA LYS A 20 -8.01 4.18 -2.07
C LYS A 20 -7.06 3.22 -2.77
N GLU A 21 -5.76 3.53 -2.80
CA GLU A 21 -4.74 2.68 -3.44
C GLU A 21 -4.69 1.30 -2.79
N VAL A 22 -4.66 1.23 -1.45
CA VAL A 22 -4.66 -0.04 -0.72
C VAL A 22 -5.95 -0.84 -0.94
N SER A 23 -7.10 -0.16 -1.04
CA SER A 23 -8.38 -0.84 -1.34
C SER A 23 -8.40 -1.44 -2.76
N GLU A 24 -7.81 -0.75 -3.73
CA GLU A 24 -7.66 -1.25 -5.10
C GLU A 24 -6.68 -2.41 -5.18
N MET A 25 -5.55 -2.31 -4.46
CA MET A 25 -4.57 -3.37 -4.33
C MET A 25 -5.16 -4.65 -3.73
N LEU A 26 -5.91 -4.52 -2.63
CA LEU A 26 -6.59 -5.64 -1.99
C LEU A 26 -7.63 -6.28 -2.92
N ARG A 27 -8.43 -5.47 -3.62
CA ARG A 27 -9.40 -5.99 -4.59
C ARG A 27 -8.70 -6.77 -5.70
N GLY A 28 -7.65 -6.20 -6.28
CA GLY A 28 -6.85 -6.87 -7.29
C GLY A 28 -6.26 -8.19 -6.78
N ALA A 29 -5.76 -8.22 -5.55
CA ALA A 29 -5.14 -9.42 -4.97
C ALA A 29 -6.18 -10.54 -4.78
N LEU A 30 -7.37 -10.19 -4.31
CA LEU A 30 -8.49 -11.12 -4.18
C LEU A 30 -8.98 -11.62 -5.55
N ASP A 31 -9.05 -10.75 -6.55
CA ASP A 31 -9.44 -11.14 -7.92
C ASP A 31 -8.40 -12.06 -8.56
N ALA A 32 -7.11 -11.75 -8.41
CA ALA A 32 -5.99 -12.57 -8.87
C ALA A 32 -6.03 -13.94 -8.19
N PHE A 33 -6.26 -13.98 -6.88
CA PHE A 33 -6.39 -15.23 -6.14
C PHE A 33 -7.59 -16.06 -6.59
N ALA A 34 -8.78 -15.45 -6.72
CA ALA A 34 -9.99 -16.15 -7.13
C ALA A 34 -9.89 -16.78 -8.53
N ARG A 35 -9.07 -16.19 -9.41
CA ARG A 35 -8.85 -16.64 -10.79
C ARG A 35 -7.55 -17.40 -10.99
N LEU A 36 -6.71 -17.50 -9.95
CA LEU A 36 -5.33 -17.98 -10.06
C LEU A 36 -4.53 -17.24 -11.15
N ASP A 37 -4.79 -15.94 -11.29
CA ASP A 37 -4.16 -15.10 -12.31
C ASP A 37 -2.78 -14.62 -11.84
N VAL A 38 -1.76 -15.33 -12.29
CA VAL A 38 -0.35 -15.02 -12.01
C VAL A 38 0.05 -13.64 -12.57
N GLN A 39 -0.53 -13.19 -13.69
CA GLN A 39 -0.13 -11.91 -14.27
C GLN A 39 -0.63 -10.75 -13.43
N SER A 40 -1.91 -10.78 -13.07
CA SER A 40 -2.47 -9.78 -12.16
C SER A 40 -1.75 -9.77 -10.80
N ALA A 41 -1.40 -10.95 -10.26
CA ALA A 41 -0.63 -11.05 -9.02
C ALA A 41 0.74 -10.34 -9.13
N ILE A 42 1.47 -10.55 -10.23
CA ILE A 42 2.77 -9.88 -10.47
C ILE A 42 2.63 -8.37 -10.63
N GLU A 43 1.58 -7.90 -11.30
CA GLU A 43 1.30 -6.47 -11.44
C GLU A 43 1.05 -5.80 -10.07
N ILE A 44 0.36 -6.50 -9.16
CA ILE A 44 0.09 -6.01 -7.81
C ILE A 44 1.36 -5.98 -6.97
N ILE A 45 2.18 -7.04 -7.01
CA ILE A 45 3.50 -7.07 -6.35
C ILE A 45 4.36 -5.90 -6.84
N ALA A 46 4.28 -5.57 -8.14
CA ALA A 46 5.03 -4.46 -8.71
C ALA A 46 4.56 -3.06 -8.26
N ARG A 47 3.34 -2.93 -7.73
CA ARG A 47 2.79 -1.65 -7.21
C ARG A 47 3.20 -1.38 -5.76
N ASP A 48 3.59 -2.41 -5.02
CA ASP A 48 3.93 -2.30 -3.60
C ASP A 48 4.96 -1.18 -3.29
N PRO A 49 6.09 -1.05 -4.04
CA PRO A 49 7.07 0.01 -3.78
C PRO A 49 6.53 1.44 -3.94
N GLU A 50 5.43 1.64 -4.67
CA GLU A 50 4.77 2.94 -4.79
C GLU A 50 3.95 3.27 -3.54
N ILE A 51 3.10 2.34 -3.10
CA ILE A 51 2.29 2.46 -1.88
C ILE A 51 3.19 2.67 -0.66
N ASP A 52 4.30 1.95 -0.62
CA ASP A 52 5.28 2.00 0.44
C ASP A 52 6.00 3.37 0.49
N ARG A 53 6.23 4.00 -0.68
CA ARG A 53 6.74 5.38 -0.79
C ARG A 53 5.70 6.41 -0.33
N GLU A 54 4.43 6.22 -0.67
CA GLU A 54 3.34 7.09 -0.21
C GLU A 54 3.17 7.05 1.30
N PHE A 55 3.17 5.86 1.90
CA PHE A 55 3.11 5.68 3.36
C PHE A 55 4.28 6.37 4.08
N LYS A 56 5.51 6.21 3.56
CA LYS A 56 6.69 6.92 4.08
C LYS A 56 6.57 8.44 3.94
N SER A 57 5.93 8.93 2.88
CA SER A 57 5.68 10.37 2.67
C SER A 57 4.67 10.92 3.66
N LEU A 58 3.55 10.22 3.85
CA LEU A 58 2.53 10.57 4.85
C LEU A 58 3.14 10.62 6.26
N ASN A 59 3.98 9.65 6.63
CA ASN A 59 4.65 9.66 7.93
C ASN A 59 5.55 10.88 8.12
N ARG A 60 6.33 11.27 7.09
CA ARG A 60 7.15 12.50 7.15
C ARG A 60 6.28 13.75 7.30
N LEU A 61 5.16 13.82 6.60
CA LEU A 61 4.21 14.93 6.71
C LEU A 61 3.64 15.01 8.13
N LEU A 62 3.20 13.88 8.69
CA LEU A 62 2.67 13.82 10.05
C LEU A 62 3.70 14.28 11.10
N ILE A 63 4.96 13.90 10.95
CA ILE A 63 6.04 14.34 11.85
C ILE A 63 6.22 15.87 11.77
N SER A 64 6.33 16.42 10.57
CA SER A 64 6.46 17.87 10.35
C SER A 64 5.31 18.64 11.01
N HIS A 65 4.08 18.16 10.87
CA HIS A 65 2.92 18.81 11.48
C HIS A 65 2.83 18.65 13.00
N ILE A 66 3.33 17.55 13.57
CA ILE A 66 3.46 17.42 15.03
C ILE A 66 4.45 18.46 15.55
N MET A 67 5.53 18.74 14.82
CA MET A 67 6.51 19.78 15.17
C MET A 67 5.91 21.20 15.08
N GLU A 68 5.10 21.48 14.06
CA GLU A 68 4.44 22.78 13.88
C GLU A 68 3.30 23.01 14.88
N GLN A 69 2.55 21.97 15.22
CA GLN A 69 1.33 22.05 16.04
C GLN A 69 1.26 20.94 17.09
N PRO A 70 2.14 20.94 18.10
CA PRO A 70 2.23 19.87 19.11
C PRO A 70 0.93 19.64 19.89
N GLN A 71 0.10 20.68 20.06
CA GLN A 71 -1.23 20.60 20.67
C GLN A 71 -2.20 19.65 19.92
N ARG A 72 -1.91 19.31 18.66
CA ARG A 72 -2.72 18.41 17.83
C ARG A 72 -2.19 16.97 17.79
N VAL A 73 -1.14 16.64 18.53
CA VAL A 73 -0.46 15.32 18.50
C VAL A 73 -1.43 14.14 18.61
N LYS A 74 -2.46 14.24 19.46
CA LYS A 74 -3.46 13.16 19.64
C LYS A 74 -4.22 12.84 18.35
N ASN A 75 -4.54 13.84 17.53
CA ASN A 75 -5.22 13.63 16.25
C ASN A 75 -4.25 13.04 15.22
N MET A 76 -3.01 13.51 15.17
CA MET A 76 -1.99 12.99 14.26
C MET A 76 -1.64 11.53 14.56
N LEU A 77 -1.58 11.14 15.84
CA LEU A 77 -1.40 9.75 16.23
C LEU A 77 -2.54 8.85 15.76
N ARG A 78 -3.79 9.33 15.76
CA ARG A 78 -4.93 8.58 15.22
C ARG A 78 -4.80 8.37 13.71
N ILE A 79 -4.38 9.40 12.98
CA ILE A 79 -4.13 9.30 11.53
C ILE A 79 -2.99 8.31 11.27
N ASN A 80 -1.89 8.39 12.02
CA ASN A 80 -0.79 7.44 11.94
C ASN A 80 -1.24 6.00 12.20
N SER A 81 -2.12 5.76 13.19
CA SER A 81 -2.69 4.43 13.43
C SER A 81 -3.51 3.92 12.23
N CYS A 82 -4.28 4.79 11.58
CA CYS A 82 -5.00 4.43 10.35
C CYS A 82 -4.04 4.11 9.20
N ALA A 83 -3.03 4.96 8.98
CA ALA A 83 -2.02 4.75 7.95
C ALA A 83 -1.28 3.41 8.13
N ARG A 84 -0.91 3.07 9.37
CA ARG A 84 -0.31 1.77 9.70
C ARG A 84 -1.24 0.59 9.47
N ALA A 85 -2.55 0.76 9.67
CA ALA A 85 -3.50 -0.29 9.35
C ALA A 85 -3.59 -0.50 7.83
N LEU A 86 -3.51 0.58 7.04
CA LEU A 86 -3.49 0.53 5.58
C LEU A 86 -2.22 -0.15 5.03
N GLU A 87 -1.04 0.20 5.55
CA GLU A 87 0.22 -0.45 5.16
C GLU A 87 0.16 -1.97 5.40
N ARG A 88 -0.28 -2.40 6.58
CA ARG A 88 -0.48 -3.84 6.86
C ARG A 88 -1.46 -4.53 5.92
N ILE A 89 -2.49 -3.84 5.45
CA ILE A 89 -3.43 -4.40 4.47
C ILE A 89 -2.73 -4.55 3.11
N GLY A 90 -1.92 -3.56 2.72
CA GLY A 90 -1.08 -3.61 1.52
C GLY A 90 -0.12 -4.81 1.56
N ASP A 91 0.66 -4.96 2.64
CA ASP A 91 1.56 -6.10 2.85
C ASP A 91 0.84 -7.44 2.74
N HIS A 92 -0.34 -7.57 3.37
CA HIS A 92 -1.14 -8.79 3.26
C HIS A 92 -1.64 -9.06 1.84
N ALA A 93 -1.92 -8.02 1.06
CA ALA A 93 -2.29 -8.15 -0.35
C ALA A 93 -1.09 -8.61 -1.21
N VAL A 94 0.13 -8.11 -0.95
CA VAL A 94 1.36 -8.61 -1.60
C VAL A 94 1.56 -10.08 -1.30
N ASN A 95 1.53 -10.45 -0.02
CA ASN A 95 1.73 -11.84 0.40
C ASN A 95 0.74 -12.77 -0.28
N LEU A 96 -0.53 -12.36 -0.41
CA LEU A 96 -1.54 -13.16 -1.13
C LEU A 96 -1.16 -13.33 -2.61
N CYS A 97 -0.68 -12.29 -3.28
CA CYS A 97 -0.22 -12.38 -4.66
C CYS A 97 1.02 -13.28 -4.81
N GLU A 98 1.97 -13.22 -3.88
CA GLU A 98 3.13 -14.12 -3.87
C GLU A 98 2.70 -15.59 -3.72
N GLU A 99 1.73 -15.87 -2.85
CA GLU A 99 1.14 -17.20 -2.69
C GLU A 99 0.42 -17.66 -3.97
N VAL A 100 -0.24 -16.77 -4.72
CA VAL A 100 -0.81 -17.11 -6.04
C VAL A 100 0.28 -17.55 -7.01
N VAL A 101 1.40 -16.84 -7.06
CA VAL A 101 2.53 -17.23 -7.91
C VAL A 101 3.08 -18.59 -7.50
N TYR A 102 3.25 -18.82 -6.20
CA TYR A 102 3.72 -20.10 -5.67
C TYR A 102 2.75 -21.24 -6.01
N LEU A 103 1.45 -21.04 -5.79
CA LEU A 103 0.42 -22.05 -6.03
C LEU A 103 0.34 -22.49 -7.51
N VAL A 104 0.52 -21.57 -8.45
CA VAL A 104 0.38 -21.84 -9.90
C VAL A 104 1.70 -22.24 -10.56
N ARG A 105 2.81 -21.63 -10.15
CA ARG A 105 4.13 -21.84 -10.78
C ARG A 105 5.05 -22.77 -9.99
N GLY A 106 4.72 -23.08 -8.74
CA GLY A 106 5.59 -23.82 -7.81
C GLY A 106 6.86 -23.06 -7.45
N ALA A 107 6.86 -21.73 -7.60
CA ALA A 107 8.05 -20.89 -7.46
C ALA A 107 7.89 -19.89 -6.31
N ASP A 108 8.89 -19.84 -5.44
CA ASP A 108 8.97 -18.87 -4.37
C ASP A 108 9.60 -17.56 -4.89
N VAL A 109 8.83 -16.48 -4.84
CA VAL A 109 9.20 -15.17 -5.40
C VAL A 109 9.49 -14.12 -4.33
N ARG A 110 9.36 -14.44 -3.04
CA ARG A 110 9.44 -13.50 -1.90
C ARG A 110 10.82 -12.84 -1.71
N HIS A 111 11.84 -13.36 -2.38
CA HIS A 111 13.22 -12.89 -2.31
C HIS A 111 13.75 -12.40 -3.65
N LEU A 112 12.87 -12.24 -4.63
CA LEU A 112 13.22 -11.75 -5.96
C LEU A 112 12.80 -10.28 -6.09
N SER A 113 13.57 -9.51 -6.85
CA SER A 113 13.16 -8.19 -7.29
C SER A 113 11.95 -8.28 -8.24
N VAL A 114 11.17 -7.22 -8.31
CA VAL A 114 10.04 -7.11 -9.25
C VAL A 114 10.49 -7.37 -10.68
N GLU A 115 11.66 -6.86 -11.07
CA GLU A 115 12.26 -7.08 -12.39
C GLU A 115 12.56 -8.56 -12.65
N GLU A 116 13.13 -9.29 -11.67
CA GLU A 116 13.39 -10.72 -11.79
C GLU A 116 12.10 -11.53 -11.90
N ILE A 117 11.07 -11.18 -11.12
CA ILE A 117 9.75 -11.83 -11.18
C ILE A 117 9.16 -11.65 -12.58
N LYS A 118 9.16 -10.40 -13.09
CA LYS A 118 8.63 -10.09 -14.41
C LYS A 118 9.36 -10.86 -15.52
N GLN A 119 10.70 -10.87 -15.50
CA GLN A 119 11.49 -11.58 -16.50
C GLN A 119 11.23 -13.09 -16.53
N ARG A 120 10.95 -13.71 -15.38
CA ARG A 120 10.73 -15.15 -15.26
C ARG A 120 9.29 -15.57 -15.56
N TYR A 121 8.30 -14.75 -15.21
CA TYR A 121 6.90 -15.18 -15.15
C TYR A 121 5.91 -14.32 -15.96
N GLN A 122 6.31 -13.18 -16.53
CA GLN A 122 5.49 -12.49 -17.53
C GLN A 122 5.71 -13.08 -18.93
N PRO A 123 4.67 -13.14 -19.79
CA PRO A 123 4.82 -13.61 -21.15
C PRO A 123 5.69 -12.61 -21.91
N ARG A 124 6.63 -13.11 -22.73
CA ARG A 124 7.32 -12.24 -23.69
C ARG A 124 6.30 -11.83 -24.75
N ALA A 125 6.15 -10.51 -24.95
CA ALA A 125 5.38 -9.95 -26.05
C ALA A 125 5.95 -10.37 -27.40
#